data_AF-A0A0D6L8H6-F1
#
_entry.id   AF-A0A0D6L8H6-F1
#
_cell.length_a   1.000
_cell.length_b   1.000
_cell.length_c   1.000
_cell.angle_alpha   90.00
_cell.angle_beta   90.00
_cell.angle_gamma   90.00
#
_symmetry.space_group_name_H-M   'P 1'
#
loop_
_entity.id
_entity.type
_entity.pdbx_description
1 polymer ?
#
loop_
_entity_poly.entity_id
_entity_poly.type
_entity_poly.pdbx_seq_one_letter_code
_entity_poly.pdbx_strand_id
1 'polypeptide(L)'
;MDPQRIWKQIDHVIAEVFQSQQAKMLHALKSVPSKARFFELSRFDFMVDADLNVHLLEANMSPNLSSGHFAQNQILYEEVLLNLFSLVGIASAFTQDAREEIRARNSAENFVVPDHNIHVPLADCLSSACSSCDAKMVSSIIEGKHHNRSQEQT
;
A
#
# COMPACT_ATOMS: atom_id res chain seq x y z
N MET A 1 -20.46 13.45 12.76
CA MET A 1 -20.33 12.24 11.93
C MET A 1 -18.90 11.73 12.10
N ASP A 2 -18.71 10.50 12.55
CA ASP A 2 -17.38 9.89 12.65
C ASP A 2 -17.13 8.99 11.43
N PRO A 3 -16.27 9.39 10.48
CA PRO A 3 -15.94 8.57 9.31
C PRO A 3 -15.32 7.22 9.68
N GLN A 4 -14.70 7.12 10.87
CA GLN A 4 -14.07 5.89 11.35
C GLN A 4 -15.09 4.79 11.62
N ARG A 5 -16.36 5.13 11.85
CA ARG A 5 -17.42 4.13 12.04
C ARG A 5 -17.64 3.29 10.78
N ILE A 6 -17.55 3.88 9.59
CA ILE A 6 -17.73 3.15 8.32
C ILE A 6 -16.53 2.23 8.09
N TRP A 7 -15.30 2.75 8.24
CA TRP A 7 -14.08 1.98 8.06
C TRP A 7 -13.98 0.77 9.00
N LYS A 8 -14.32 0.95 10.28
CA LYS A 8 -14.34 -0.17 11.24
C LYS A 8 -15.33 -1.27 10.85
N GLN A 9 -16.48 -0.90 10.28
CA GLN A 9 -17.46 -1.88 9.79
C GLN A 9 -16.95 -2.60 8.54
N ILE A 10 -16.32 -1.89 7.60
CA ILE A 10 -15.67 -2.50 6.43
C ILE A 10 -14.62 -3.51 6.87
N ASP A 11 -13.70 -3.14 7.76
CA ASP A 11 -12.64 -4.02 8.26
C ASP A 11 -13.22 -5.29 8.91
N HIS A 12 -14.28 -5.11 9.71
CA HIS A 12 -14.97 -6.21 10.37
C HIS A 12 -15.61 -7.19 9.38
N VAL A 13 -16.35 -6.68 8.39
CA VAL A 13 -17.02 -7.50 7.37
C VAL A 13 -16.00 -8.26 6.53
N ILE A 14 -14.89 -7.64 6.14
CA ILE A 14 -13.79 -8.31 5.42
C ILE A 14 -13.25 -9.47 6.26
N ALA A 15 -12.95 -9.23 7.54
CA ALA A 15 -12.43 -10.25 8.44
C ALA A 15 -13.41 -11.43 8.60
N GLU A 16 -14.70 -11.17 8.75
CA GLU A 16 -15.74 -12.21 8.84
C GLU A 16 -15.82 -13.07 7.58
N VAL A 17 -15.76 -12.44 6.39
CA VAL A 17 -15.75 -13.17 5.11
C VAL A 17 -14.55 -14.13 5.07
N PHE A 18 -13.34 -13.64 5.32
CA PHE A 18 -12.15 -14.50 5.30
C PHE A 18 -12.20 -15.59 6.37
N GLN A 19 -12.67 -15.27 7.58
CA GLN A 19 -12.84 -16.26 8.64
C GLN A 19 -13.81 -17.38 8.23
N SER A 20 -14.92 -17.04 7.57
CA SER A 20 -15.90 -18.01 7.07
C SER A 20 -15.37 -18.90 5.95
N GLN A 21 -14.46 -18.39 5.11
CA GLN A 21 -13.88 -19.13 3.98
C GLN A 21 -12.60 -19.89 4.33
N GLN A 22 -11.91 -19.53 5.42
CA GLN A 22 -10.59 -20.06 5.77
C GLN A 22 -10.52 -21.59 5.73
N ALA A 23 -11.51 -22.29 6.31
CA ALA A 23 -11.52 -23.75 6.33
C ALA A 23 -11.60 -24.36 4.92
N LYS A 24 -12.41 -23.76 4.04
CA LYS A 24 -12.55 -24.20 2.64
C LYS A 24 -11.28 -23.91 1.85
N MET A 25 -10.69 -22.73 2.03
CA MET A 25 -9.44 -22.35 1.38
C MET A 25 -8.30 -23.31 1.79
N LEU A 26 -8.15 -23.59 3.08
CA LEU A 26 -7.16 -24.55 3.57
C LEU A 26 -7.40 -25.97 3.04
N HIS A 27 -8.65 -26.39 2.92
CA HIS A 27 -8.98 -27.68 2.33
C HIS A 27 -8.60 -27.74 0.84
N ALA A 28 -8.95 -26.70 0.06
CA ALA A 28 -8.61 -26.60 -1.35
C ALA A 28 -7.10 -26.58 -1.59
N LEU A 29 -6.33 -25.91 -0.72
CA LEU A 29 -4.87 -25.86 -0.84
C LEU A 29 -4.19 -27.22 -0.62
N LYS A 30 -4.81 -28.17 0.10
CA LYS A 30 -4.22 -29.51 0.33
C LYS A 30 -4.05 -30.32 -0.95
N SER A 31 -4.90 -30.09 -1.96
CA SER A 31 -4.83 -30.81 -3.24
C SER A 31 -3.81 -30.22 -4.20
N VAL A 32 -3.26 -29.03 -3.90
CA VAL A 32 -2.26 -28.37 -4.74
C VAL A 32 -0.87 -28.90 -4.37
N PRO A 33 -0.18 -29.64 -5.26
CA PRO A 33 1.13 -30.23 -4.97
C PRO A 33 2.24 -29.18 -5.14
N SER A 34 2.17 -28.09 -4.39
CA SER A 34 3.13 -26.99 -4.47
C SER A 34 3.43 -26.40 -3.10
N LYS A 35 4.70 -26.03 -2.90
CA LYS A 35 5.14 -25.22 -1.75
C LYS A 35 5.10 -23.71 -2.06
N ALA A 36 4.52 -23.32 -3.19
CA ALA A 36 4.41 -21.93 -3.58
C ALA A 36 3.60 -21.13 -2.56
N ARG A 37 3.94 -19.85 -2.44
CA ARG A 37 3.15 -18.87 -1.70
C ARG A 37 2.10 -18.30 -2.66
N PHE A 38 0.86 -18.26 -2.21
CA PHE A 38 -0.26 -17.71 -2.97
C PHE A 38 -0.68 -16.38 -2.37
N PHE A 39 -1.14 -15.48 -3.22
CA PHE A 39 -1.79 -14.24 -2.85
C PHE A 39 -2.95 -14.01 -3.80
N GLU A 40 -3.95 -13.24 -3.36
CA GLU A 40 -5.12 -12.89 -4.17
C GLU A 40 -5.42 -11.40 -3.97
N LEU A 41 -5.88 -10.75 -5.03
CA LEU A 41 -6.45 -9.41 -5.01
C LEU A 41 -7.94 -9.52 -5.28
N SER A 42 -8.76 -9.19 -4.30
CA SER A 42 -10.22 -9.25 -4.42
C SER A 42 -10.83 -7.85 -4.20
N ARG A 43 -11.86 -7.50 -4.96
CA ARG A 43 -12.64 -6.27 -4.79
C ARG A 43 -13.90 -6.57 -4.00
N PHE A 44 -14.12 -5.82 -2.93
CA PHE A 44 -15.34 -5.89 -2.14
C PHE A 44 -16.21 -4.69 -2.47
N ASP A 45 -17.45 -4.94 -2.86
CA ASP A 45 -18.43 -3.91 -3.17
C ASP A 45 -19.37 -3.77 -1.96
N PHE A 46 -19.41 -2.57 -1.39
CA PHE A 46 -20.21 -2.26 -0.20
C PHE A 46 -21.32 -1.26 -0.53
N MET A 47 -22.44 -1.39 0.17
CA MET A 47 -23.50 -0.37 0.24
C MET A 47 -23.53 0.23 1.64
N VAL A 48 -23.64 1.56 1.72
CA VAL A 48 -23.87 2.27 2.98
C VAL A 48 -25.31 2.77 3.01
N ASP A 49 -26.05 2.43 4.05
CA ASP A 49 -27.44 2.85 4.22
C ASP A 49 -27.58 4.23 4.90
N ALA A 50 -28.83 4.67 5.09
CA ALA A 50 -29.15 5.97 5.71
C ALA A 50 -28.68 6.09 7.17
N ASP A 51 -28.50 4.96 7.86
CA ASP A 51 -28.07 4.87 9.26
C ASP A 51 -26.55 4.66 9.40
N LEU A 52 -25.83 4.72 8.28
CA LEU A 52 -24.39 4.48 8.14
C LEU A 52 -23.97 3.04 8.49
N ASN A 53 -24.85 2.08 8.28
CA ASN A 53 -24.48 0.67 8.34
C ASN A 53 -23.91 0.24 6.99
N VAL A 54 -22.87 -0.58 7.06
CA VAL A 54 -22.16 -1.11 5.88
C VAL A 54 -22.68 -2.51 5.57
N HIS A 55 -23.11 -2.73 4.34
CA HIS A 55 -23.60 -4.01 3.84
C HIS A 55 -22.71 -4.49 2.70
N LEU A 56 -22.24 -5.74 2.77
CA LEU A 56 -21.50 -6.37 1.67
C LEU A 56 -22.47 -6.79 0.56
N LEU A 57 -22.19 -6.34 -0.67
CA LEU A 57 -22.93 -6.76 -1.86
C LEU A 57 -22.26 -7.96 -2.52
N GLU A 58 -20.99 -7.82 -2.87
CA GLU A 58 -20.20 -8.88 -3.50
C GLU A 58 -18.70 -8.80 -3.16
N ALA A 59 -18.02 -9.94 -3.30
CA ALA A 59 -16.57 -10.03 -3.27
C ALA A 59 -16.10 -10.70 -4.57
N ASN A 60 -15.42 -9.93 -5.42
CA ASN A 60 -14.95 -10.35 -6.73
C ASN A 60 -13.45 -10.66 -6.68
N MET A 61 -13.08 -11.92 -6.91
CA MET A 61 -11.69 -12.41 -6.90
C MET A 61 -10.91 -12.05 -8.19
N SER A 62 -11.57 -11.44 -9.17
CA SER A 62 -11.00 -11.01 -10.45
C SER A 62 -11.46 -9.59 -10.80
N PRO A 63 -10.99 -8.57 -10.06
CA PRO A 63 -11.40 -7.20 -10.32
C PRO A 63 -10.90 -6.70 -11.68
N ASN A 64 -11.71 -5.89 -12.35
CA ASN A 64 -11.31 -5.25 -13.59
C ASN A 64 -10.30 -4.12 -13.30
N LEU A 65 -9.08 -4.28 -13.81
CA LEU A 65 -7.99 -3.31 -13.70
C LEU A 65 -7.64 -2.64 -15.04
N SER A 66 -8.51 -2.77 -16.05
CA SER A 66 -8.33 -2.13 -17.35
C SER A 66 -8.56 -0.63 -17.25
N SER A 67 -7.49 0.15 -17.42
CA SER A 67 -7.55 1.61 -17.58
C SER A 67 -8.07 2.03 -18.95
N GLY A 68 -8.15 1.12 -19.93
CA GLY A 68 -8.61 1.43 -21.29
C GLY A 68 -10.07 1.87 -21.38
N HIS A 69 -10.90 1.48 -20.40
CA HIS A 69 -12.31 1.89 -20.32
C HIS A 69 -12.53 3.10 -19.40
N PHE A 70 -11.63 3.32 -18.43
CA PHE A 70 -11.71 4.41 -17.45
C PHE A 70 -10.32 4.95 -17.13
N ALA A 71 -9.81 5.83 -17.99
CA ALA A 71 -8.46 6.39 -17.86
C ALA A 71 -8.25 7.14 -16.52
N GLN A 72 -9.33 7.68 -15.93
CA GLN A 72 -9.27 8.38 -14.64
C GLN A 72 -8.83 7.48 -13.47
N ASN A 73 -9.10 6.17 -13.56
CA ASN A 73 -8.75 5.22 -12.50
C ASN A 73 -7.35 4.63 -12.67
N GLN A 74 -6.61 5.03 -13.72
CA GLN A 74 -5.30 4.47 -14.02
C GLN A 74 -4.34 4.62 -12.84
N ILE A 75 -4.30 5.81 -12.22
CA ILE A 75 -3.41 6.10 -11.08
C ILE A 75 -3.76 5.22 -9.89
N LEU A 76 -5.05 5.12 -9.56
CA LEU A 76 -5.52 4.26 -8.47
C LEU A 76 -5.11 2.80 -8.70
N TYR A 77 -5.28 2.27 -9.91
CA TYR A 77 -4.91 0.90 -10.23
C TYR A 77 -3.39 0.68 -10.15
N GLU A 78 -2.61 1.66 -10.60
CA GLU A 78 -1.15 1.63 -10.50
C GLU A 78 -0.69 1.56 -9.04
N GLU A 79 -1.19 2.45 -8.19
CA GLU A 79 -0.85 2.48 -6.76
C GLU A 79 -1.25 1.18 -6.04
N VAL A 80 -2.47 0.69 -6.28
CA VAL A 80 -2.97 -0.56 -5.67
C VAL A 80 -2.08 -1.74 -6.06
N LEU A 81 -1.70 -1.86 -7.33
CA LEU A 81 -0.85 -2.93 -7.82
C LEU A 81 0.59 -2.83 -7.27
N LEU A 82 1.17 -1.63 -7.26
CA LEU A 82 2.51 -1.40 -6.70
C LEU A 82 2.55 -1.73 -5.21
N ASN A 83 1.56 -1.30 -4.44
CA ASN A 83 1.46 -1.59 -3.01
C ASN A 83 1.26 -3.08 -2.76
N LEU A 84 0.38 -3.74 -3.52
CA LEU A 84 0.16 -5.18 -3.42
C LEU A 84 1.46 -5.96 -3.67
N PHE A 85 2.14 -5.71 -4.79
CA PHE A 85 3.38 -6.42 -5.14
C PHE A 85 4.51 -6.14 -4.14
N SER A 86 4.55 -4.93 -3.58
CA SER A 86 5.47 -4.59 -2.50
C SER A 86 5.19 -5.38 -1.24
N LEU A 87 3.92 -5.47 -0.83
CA LEU A 87 3.50 -6.20 0.36
C LEU A 87 3.76 -7.71 0.25
N VAL A 88 3.47 -8.32 -0.91
CA VAL A 88 3.70 -9.76 -1.11
C VAL A 88 5.17 -10.11 -1.38
N GLY A 89 6.04 -9.11 -1.48
CA GLY A 89 7.48 -9.28 -1.70
C GLY A 89 7.86 -9.59 -3.16
N ILE A 90 6.95 -9.49 -4.11
CA ILE A 90 7.26 -9.63 -5.54
C ILE A 90 8.02 -8.41 -6.03
N ALA A 91 7.55 -7.20 -5.68
CA ALA A 91 8.30 -5.98 -5.95
C ALA A 91 9.68 -6.03 -5.28
N SER A 92 9.82 -6.78 -4.18
CA SER A 92 11.11 -6.94 -3.52
C SER A 92 12.13 -7.75 -4.33
N ALA A 93 11.70 -8.69 -5.17
CA ALA A 93 12.57 -9.43 -6.10
C ALA A 93 13.04 -8.52 -7.24
N PHE A 94 12.15 -7.69 -7.79
CA PHE A 94 12.54 -6.57 -8.65
C PHE A 94 13.50 -5.64 -7.92
N THR A 95 13.27 -5.40 -6.63
CA THR A 95 14.18 -4.61 -5.80
C THR A 95 15.42 -5.37 -5.40
N GLN A 96 15.62 -6.68 -5.52
CA GLN A 96 16.88 -7.31 -5.09
C GLN A 96 17.92 -7.16 -6.18
N ASP A 97 17.55 -7.47 -7.43
CA ASP A 97 18.37 -7.16 -8.59
C ASP A 97 18.50 -5.64 -8.76
N ALA A 98 17.40 -4.88 -8.61
CA ALA A 98 17.51 -3.43 -8.58
C ALA A 98 18.23 -2.92 -7.32
N ARG A 99 18.29 -3.62 -6.19
CA ARG A 99 19.07 -3.23 -4.99
C ARG A 99 20.53 -3.55 -5.14
N GLU A 100 20.91 -4.60 -5.86
CA GLU A 100 22.29 -4.82 -6.25
C GLU A 100 22.71 -3.76 -7.26
N GLU A 101 21.85 -3.40 -8.22
CA GLU A 101 22.07 -2.28 -9.14
C GLU A 101 22.07 -0.90 -8.43
N ILE A 102 21.21 -0.69 -7.41
CA ILE A 102 21.11 0.51 -6.57
C ILE A 102 22.20 0.54 -5.47
N ARG A 103 22.76 -0.60 -5.03
CA ARG A 103 23.94 -0.63 -4.14
C ARG A 103 25.22 -0.39 -4.94
N ALA A 104 25.27 -0.83 -6.20
CA ALA A 104 26.37 -0.54 -7.11
C ALA A 104 26.37 0.92 -7.59
N ARG A 105 25.19 1.58 -7.62
CA ARG A 105 25.05 3.02 -7.87
C ARG A 105 25.06 3.77 -6.53
N ASN A 106 26.11 4.52 -6.24
CA ASN A 106 26.27 5.35 -5.03
C ASN A 106 24.95 5.76 -4.35
N SER A 107 24.82 5.35 -3.09
CA SER A 107 23.70 5.53 -2.17
C SER A 107 23.23 6.98 -2.07
N ALA A 108 22.17 7.33 -2.82
CA ALA A 108 21.20 8.40 -2.54
C ALA A 108 20.24 8.66 -3.71
N GLU A 109 20.56 8.25 -4.95
CA GLU A 109 20.03 9.03 -6.09
C GLU A 109 18.77 8.56 -6.80
N ASN A 110 18.15 7.40 -6.53
CA ASN A 110 16.96 7.01 -7.33
C ASN A 110 15.90 6.25 -6.53
N PHE A 111 15.22 6.94 -5.61
CA PHE A 111 13.87 6.52 -5.23
C PHE A 111 12.92 7.00 -6.32
N VAL A 112 12.46 6.07 -7.17
CA VAL A 112 11.42 6.39 -8.15
C VAL A 112 10.09 6.41 -7.42
N VAL A 113 9.64 7.61 -7.07
CA VAL A 113 8.29 7.88 -6.58
C VAL A 113 7.55 8.58 -7.71
N PRO A 114 6.34 8.13 -8.09
CA PRO A 114 5.54 8.86 -9.07
C PRO A 114 5.30 10.31 -8.61
N ASP A 115 5.38 11.27 -9.53
CA ASP A 115 5.27 12.70 -9.19
C ASP A 115 3.99 13.05 -8.41
N HIS A 116 2.88 12.33 -8.66
CA HIS A 116 1.62 12.54 -7.94
C HIS A 116 1.67 12.15 -6.46
N ASN A 117 2.65 11.32 -6.06
CA ASN A 117 2.87 10.90 -4.67
C ASN A 117 3.86 11.81 -3.94
N ILE A 118 4.40 12.83 -4.61
CA ILE A 118 5.24 13.85 -3.99
C ILE A 118 4.34 14.88 -3.33
N HIS A 119 4.20 14.78 -2.01
CA HIS A 119 3.42 15.72 -1.22
C HIS A 119 4.32 16.46 -0.24
N VAL A 120 4.18 17.79 -0.20
CA VAL A 120 4.75 18.63 0.85
C VAL A 120 3.68 18.82 1.92
N PRO A 121 3.96 18.56 3.22
CA PRO A 121 3.03 18.84 4.29
C PRO A 121 2.53 20.28 4.21
N LEU A 122 1.23 20.50 4.44
CA LEU A 122 0.62 21.82 4.27
C LEU A 122 1.28 22.89 5.15
N ALA A 123 1.71 22.52 6.36
CA ALA A 123 2.44 23.42 7.26
C ALA A 123 3.76 23.92 6.65
N ASP A 124 4.47 23.06 5.91
CA ASP A 124 5.73 23.39 5.27
C ASP A 124 5.50 24.21 3.99
N CYS A 125 4.45 23.89 3.22
CA CYS A 125 4.03 24.63 2.03
C CYS A 125 3.62 26.07 2.36
N LEU A 126 2.99 26.29 3.53
CA LEU A 126 2.59 27.61 4.00
C LEU A 126 3.72 28.40 4.65
N SER A 127 4.87 27.77 4.89
CA SER A 127 6.05 28.47 5.38
C SER A 127 6.64 29.33 4.26
N SER A 128 7.16 30.51 4.60
CA SER A 128 7.91 31.35 3.66
C SER A 128 9.27 30.73 3.26
N ALA A 129 9.55 29.49 3.67
CA ALA A 129 10.76 28.76 3.35
C ALA A 129 10.67 28.00 2.00
N CYS A 130 9.48 27.87 1.41
CA CYS A 130 9.35 27.35 0.06
C CYS A 130 9.83 28.39 -0.96
N SER A 131 11.03 28.19 -1.52
CA SER A 131 11.52 28.91 -2.71
C SER A 131 10.81 28.43 -3.99
N SER A 132 11.02 29.12 -5.12
CA SER A 132 10.44 28.78 -6.43
C SER A 132 10.45 27.27 -6.71
N CYS A 133 9.35 26.76 -7.25
CA CYS A 133 9.14 25.35 -7.60
C CYS A 133 10.13 24.80 -8.64
N ASP A 134 11.02 25.63 -9.19
CA ASP A 134 12.08 25.25 -10.12
C ASP A 134 13.35 24.73 -9.41
N ALA A 135 13.41 24.81 -8.07
CA ALA A 135 14.51 24.24 -7.31
C ALA A 135 14.39 22.71 -7.30
N LYS A 136 15.43 22.01 -7.79
CA LYS A 136 15.51 20.54 -7.69
C LYS A 136 15.28 20.12 -6.23
N MET A 137 14.23 19.33 -5.98
CA MET A 137 14.04 18.70 -4.66
C MET A 137 15.20 17.74 -4.41
N VAL A 138 16.09 18.12 -3.50
CA VAL A 138 17.10 17.20 -2.96
C VAL A 138 16.46 16.49 -1.78
N SER A 139 16.16 15.20 -1.94
CA SER A 139 15.63 14.38 -0.85
C SER A 139 16.65 14.34 0.30
N SER A 140 16.35 15.02 1.40
CA SER A 140 17.09 14.83 2.64
C SER A 140 16.51 13.61 3.33
N ILE A 141 17.19 12.48 3.25
CA ILE A 141 16.87 11.30 4.06
C ILE A 141 16.96 11.76 5.51
N ILE A 142 15.84 11.70 6.24
CA ILE A 142 15.86 11.83 7.69
C ILE A 142 16.58 10.58 8.19
N GLU A 143 17.89 10.69 8.40
CA GLU A 143 18.64 9.72 9.19
C GLU A 143 17.99 9.70 10.58
N GLY A 144 17.35 8.57 10.90
CA GLY A 144 16.82 8.34 12.22
C GLY A 144 17.94 8.54 13.23
N LYS A 145 17.83 9.59 14.06
CA LYS A 145 18.65 9.73 15.25
C LYS A 145 18.36 8.53 16.14
N HIS A 146 19.21 7.51 16.07
CA HIS A 146 19.40 6.55 17.16
C HIS A 146 19.91 7.34 18.37
N HIS A 147 18.99 7.84 19.20
CA HIS A 147 19.35 8.33 20.52
C HIS A 147 19.51 7.11 21.43
N ASN A 148 20.79 6.79 21.72
CA ASN A 148 21.23 5.70 22.58
C ASN A 148 20.48 5.71 23.92
N ARG A 149 19.73 4.65 24.19
CA ARG A 149 19.31 4.26 25.53
C ARG A 149 20.28 3.17 25.98
N SER A 150 21.24 3.50 26.85
CA SER A 150 21.90 2.61 27.83
C SER A 150 23.23 3.22 28.29
N GLN A 151 23.29 3.64 29.56
CA GLN A 151 24.20 3.09 30.58
C GLN A 151 24.16 4.02 31.81
N GLU A 152 23.31 3.64 32.74
CA GLU A 152 23.40 4.02 34.15
C GLU A 152 23.90 2.76 34.86
N GLN A 153 25.20 2.74 35.16
CA GLN A 153 25.88 1.78 36.04
C GLN A 153 27.34 2.26 36.16
N THR A 154 27.67 3.03 37.19
CA THR A 154 28.38 2.60 38.40
C THR A 154 28.53 3.80 39.34
#